data_AF-A0A524PWK7-F1
#
_entry.id   AF-A0A524PWK7-F1
#
_cell.length_a   1.000
_cell.length_b   1.000
_cell.length_c   1.000
_cell.angle_alpha   90.00
_cell.angle_beta   90.00
_cell.angle_gamma   90.00
#
_symmetry.space_group_name_H-M   'P 1'
#
loop_
_entity.id
_entity.type
_entity.pdbx_description
1 polymer ?
#
loop_
_entity_poly.entity_id
_entity_poly.type
_entity_poly.pdbx_seq_one_letter_code
_entity_poly.pdbx_strand_id
1 'polypeptide(L)' 'MSKNENILSSDPGFNYNEPVPEIDAGEFQKVIESRRSVRVFDDTKIPEEVMMRCLNNGLLAPNSSNLQPWELYWV' A
#
# COMPACT_ATOMS: atom_id res chain seq x y z
N MET A 1 41.89 -5.92 -18.18
CA MET A 1 41.52 -5.34 -16.88
C MET A 1 40.40 -6.18 -16.32
N SER A 2 40.58 -6.78 -15.14
CA SER A 2 39.57 -7.64 -14.52
C SER A 2 38.31 -6.83 -14.22
N LYS A 3 37.14 -7.29 -14.68
CA LYS A 3 35.85 -6.75 -14.22
C LYS A 3 35.72 -7.16 -12.75
N ASN A 4 35.97 -6.22 -11.83
CA ASN A 4 35.67 -6.45 -10.42
C ASN A 4 34.14 -6.48 -10.28
N GLU A 5 33.61 -7.62 -9.87
CA GLU A 5 32.21 -7.72 -9.48
C GLU A 5 31.95 -6.75 -8.32
N ASN A 6 30.89 -5.96 -8.47
CA ASN A 6 30.44 -5.01 -7.46
C ASN A 6 28.93 -5.15 -7.29
N ILE A 7 28.35 -4.41 -6.35
CA ILE A 7 26.92 -4.45 -6.05
C ILE A 7 26.01 -4.04 -7.22
N LEU A 8 26.55 -3.38 -8.25
CA LEU A 8 25.84 -3.04 -9.49
C LEU A 8 26.00 -4.12 -10.58
N SER A 9 26.86 -5.12 -10.34
CA SER A 9 27.25 -6.15 -11.30
C SER A 9 26.98 -7.58 -10.82
N SER A 10 26.65 -7.75 -9.54
CA SER A 10 26.39 -9.05 -8.89
C SER A 10 25.24 -8.88 -7.89
N ASP A 11 24.32 -9.84 -7.88
CA ASP A 11 23.24 -9.89 -6.89
C ASP A 11 23.86 -10.19 -5.51
N PRO A 12 23.73 -9.28 -4.50
CA PRO A 12 24.30 -9.49 -3.18
C PRO A 12 23.63 -10.64 -2.41
N GLY A 13 22.61 -11.31 -2.96
CA GLY A 13 21.95 -12.44 -2.33
C GLY A 13 21.15 -11.97 -1.13
N PHE A 14 19.94 -11.47 -1.37
CA PHE A 14 19.05 -11.06 -0.29
C PHE A 14 18.48 -12.30 0.41
N ASN A 15 18.99 -12.63 1.59
CA ASN A 15 18.46 -13.70 2.46
C ASN A 15 17.17 -13.29 3.22
N TYR A 16 16.59 -12.13 2.90
CA TYR A 16 15.34 -11.65 3.49
C TYR A 16 14.16 -12.18 2.67
N ASN A 17 13.30 -12.96 3.32
CA ASN A 17 12.04 -13.42 2.76
C ASN A 17 10.93 -13.04 3.74
N GLU A 18 10.00 -12.22 3.29
CA GLU A 18 8.79 -11.93 4.02
C GLU A 18 7.67 -12.84 3.48
N PRO A 19 7.21 -13.83 4.27
CA PRO A 19 6.23 -14.79 3.79
C PRO A 19 4.91 -14.05 3.55
N VAL A 20 4.43 -14.12 2.32
CA VAL A 20 3.12 -13.59 1.96
C VAL A 20 2.05 -14.48 2.59
N PRO A 21 1.10 -13.94 3.37
CA PRO A 21 -0.01 -14.74 3.88
C PRO A 21 -0.87 -15.26 2.73
N GLU A 22 -1.70 -16.26 2.98
CA GLU A 22 -2.69 -16.69 2.00
C GLU A 22 -3.71 -15.56 1.76
N ILE A 23 -3.80 -15.09 0.51
CA ILE A 23 -4.66 -13.97 0.11
C ILE A 23 -5.58 -14.44 -1.01
N ASP A 24 -6.89 -14.26 -0.82
CA ASP A 24 -7.87 -14.45 -1.90
C ASP A 24 -7.93 -13.20 -2.78
N ALA A 25 -7.26 -13.25 -3.93
CA ALA A 25 -7.28 -12.17 -4.91
C ALA A 25 -8.69 -11.91 -5.48
N GLY A 26 -9.57 -12.92 -5.52
CA GLY A 26 -10.94 -12.80 -6.00
C GLY A 26 -11.80 -11.93 -5.08
N GLU A 27 -11.64 -12.05 -3.76
CA GLU A 27 -12.33 -11.18 -2.80
C GLU A 27 -11.89 -9.72 -2.93
N PHE A 28 -10.58 -9.47 -3.15
CA PHE A 28 -10.11 -8.12 -3.39
C PHE A 28 -10.68 -7.53 -4.69
N GLN A 29 -10.71 -8.32 -5.77
CA GLN A 29 -11.26 -7.87 -7.05
C GLN A 29 -12.74 -7.47 -6.94
N LYS A 30 -13.55 -8.20 -6.16
CA LYS A 30 -14.96 -7.83 -5.90
C LYS A 30 -15.08 -6.44 -5.27
N VAL A 31 -14.20 -6.07 -4.35
CA VAL A 31 -14.18 -4.73 -3.74
C VAL A 31 -13.89 -3.66 -4.79
N ILE A 32 -12.92 -3.91 -5.67
CA ILE A 32 -12.53 -2.97 -6.74
C ILE A 32 -13.68 -2.73 -7.72
N GLU A 33 -14.34 -3.80 -8.17
CA GLU A 33 -15.41 -3.74 -9.17
C GLU A 33 -16.72 -3.18 -8.60
N SER A 34 -17.04 -3.49 -7.34
CA SER A 34 -18.26 -3.00 -6.69
C SER A 34 -18.17 -1.53 -6.26
N ARG A 35 -16.97 -0.96 -6.12
CA ARG A 35 -16.78 0.42 -5.64
C ARG A 35 -17.40 1.43 -6.60
N ARG A 36 -18.28 2.29 -6.06
CA ARG A 36 -18.87 3.44 -6.77
C ARG A 36 -18.54 4.75 -6.07
N SER A 37 -18.54 5.84 -6.82
CA SER A 37 -18.46 7.19 -6.25
C SER A 37 -19.82 7.60 -5.71
N VAL A 38 -20.00 7.46 -4.39
CA VAL A 38 -21.19 7.91 -3.65
C VAL A 38 -21.13 9.42 -3.42
N ARG A 39 -22.26 10.12 -3.57
CA ARG A 39 -22.37 11.59 -3.43
C ARG A 39 -23.51 12.05 -2.51
N VAL A 40 -24.32 11.11 -2.04
CA VAL A 40 -25.43 11.36 -1.11
C VAL A 40 -25.13 10.52 0.13
N PHE A 41 -24.99 11.18 1.26
CA PHE A 41 -24.65 10.58 2.56
C PHE A 41 -25.73 10.97 3.57
N ASP A 42 -25.94 10.11 4.56
CA ASP A 42 -26.78 10.45 5.72
C ASP A 42 -25.91 11.07 6.84
N ASP A 43 -26.54 11.43 7.96
CA ASP A 43 -25.87 12.05 9.10
C ASP A 43 -25.13 11.05 10.01
N THR A 44 -25.06 9.77 9.61
CA THR A 44 -24.40 8.73 10.41
C THR A 44 -22.92 9.04 10.54
N LYS A 45 -22.44 9.17 11.77
CA LYS A 45 -21.02 9.42 12.04
C LYS A 45 -20.20 8.17 11.74
N ILE A 46 -19.07 8.37 11.06
CA ILE A 46 -18.08 7.32 10.84
C ILE A 46 -17.27 7.17 12.13
N PRO A 47 -17.14 5.95 12.68
CA PRO A 47 -16.27 5.70 13.83
C PRO A 47 -14.82 6.07 13.54
N GLU A 48 -14.13 6.64 14.51
CA GLU A 48 -12.75 7.14 14.35
C GLU A 48 -11.78 6.04 13.94
N GLU A 49 -11.93 4.83 14.49
CA GLU A 49 -11.09 3.68 14.15
C GLU A 49 -11.20 3.28 12.68
N VAL A 50 -12.36 3.50 12.06
CA VAL A 50 -12.57 3.25 10.62
C VAL A 50 -11.79 4.27 9.80
N MET A 51 -11.86 5.55 10.18
CA MET A 51 -11.10 6.62 9.52
C MET A 51 -9.60 6.40 9.66
N MET A 52 -9.11 6.08 10.85
CA MET A 52 -7.69 5.79 11.10
C MET A 52 -7.21 4.59 10.29
N ARG A 53 -8.01 3.52 10.18
CA ARG A 53 -7.67 2.37 9.33
C ARG A 53 -7.55 2.76 7.86
N CYS A 54 -8.44 3.60 7.34
CA CYS A 54 -8.37 4.09 5.97
C CYS A 54 -7.09 4.90 5.71
N LEU A 55 -6.73 5.78 6.63
CA LEU A 55 -5.50 6.59 6.54
C LEU A 55 -4.25 5.69 6.57
N ASN A 56 -4.18 4.76 7.52
CA ASN A 56 -3.08 3.80 7.63
C ASN A 56 -2.91 2.96 6.36
N ASN A 57 -4.01 2.49 5.77
CA ASN A 57 -3.97 1.76 4.49
C ASN A 57 -3.42 2.64 3.35
N GLY A 58 -3.77 3.93 3.33
CA GLY A 58 -3.25 4.88 2.34
C GLY A 58 -1.74 5.07 2.45
N LEU A 59 -1.18 5.06 3.67
CA LEU A 59 0.26 5.18 3.90
C LEU A 59 1.08 3.99 3.37
N LEU A 60 0.46 2.84 3.15
CA LEU A 60 1.12 1.65 2.58
C LEU A 60 1.30 1.72 1.06
N ALA A 61 0.78 2.75 0.40
CA ALA A 61 0.97 2.91 -1.03
C ALA A 61 2.48 3.02 -1.38
N PRO A 62 2.96 2.41 -2.47
CA PRO A 62 4.31 2.66 -2.94
C PRO A 62 4.40 4.07 -3.54
N ASN A 63 5.57 4.70 -3.42
CA ASN A 63 5.82 6.01 -4.02
C ASN A 63 7.29 6.14 -4.46
N SER A 64 7.56 7.11 -5.33
CA SER A 64 8.89 7.34 -5.91
C SER A 64 9.94 7.55 -4.81
N SER A 65 10.99 6.74 -4.84
CA SER A 65 12.09 6.76 -3.85
C SER A 65 11.63 6.60 -2.39
N ASN A 66 10.40 6.12 -2.17
CA ASN A 66 9.78 6.02 -0.85
C ASN A 66 9.81 7.34 -0.03
N LEU A 67 9.74 8.50 -0.68
CA LEU A 67 9.70 9.82 -0.05
C LEU A 67 8.41 10.07 0.76
N GLN A 68 7.34 9.36 0.46
CA GLN A 68 6.01 9.49 1.08
C GLN A 68 5.53 10.96 1.11
N PRO A 69 5.50 11.66 -0.03
CA PRO A 69 5.29 13.11 -0.07
C PRO A 69 3.84 13.56 0.18
N TRP A 70 2.97 12.65 0.63
CA TRP A 70 1.57 12.94 0.89
C TRP A 70 1.38 13.60 2.26
N GLU A 71 0.42 14.51 2.30
CA GLU A 71 -0.13 15.07 3.53
C GLU A 71 -1.62 14.77 3.58
N LEU A 72 -2.08 14.15 4.66
CA LEU A 72 -3.47 13.76 4.84
C LEU A 72 -4.10 14.66 5.91
N TYR A 73 -5.16 15.37 5.54
CA TYR A 73 -5.92 16.23 6.45
C TYR A 73 -7.33 15.69 6.58
N TRP A 74 -7.73 15.35 7.81
CA TRP A 74 -9.09 14.96 8.16
C TRP A 74 -9.77 16.14 8.87
N VAL A 75 -10.88 16.62 8.31
CA VAL A 75 -11.66 17.78 8.77
C VAL A 75 -13.08 17.40 9.18
#